data_AF-A0A699Q3C6-F1
#
_entry.id   AF-A0A699Q3C6-F1
#
_cell.length_a   1.000
_cell.length_b   1.000
_cell.length_c   1.000
_cell.angle_alpha   90.00
_cell.angle_beta   90.00
_cell.angle_gamma   90.00
#
_symmetry.space_group_name_H-M   'P 1'
#
loop_
_entity.id
_entity.type
_entity.pdbx_description
1 polymer ?
#
loop_
_entity_poly.entity_id
_entity_poly.type
_entity_poly.pdbx_seq_one_letter_code
_entity_poly.pdbx_strand_id
1 'polypeptide(L)'
;MATTPPAYVRFADGVEQIQPNEDQLSDETVASMARVARLMFEKNRHAIRDAHAKSHGILRGELHVYSNLPEHLAQGMFKEAKTYPIIIRLSTSPGAIEPDSQPAVKGFALKIIGVEGKKFLPEEADALTQDFLMVNDTIIPTGDVKSYHDMQLRIEKLAHGPEIVQTAINKVGVLADKALELLEDVGGPKQEVKMVVQAHPNNHILGETYTTLGAIRYGDYVAKISVAPLSENLQALAGKEMDVSEPGAYRDMVVDFFRTQGAEYELRAQLCTDLKTM
;
A
#
# COMPACT_ATOMS: atom_id res chain seq x y z
N MET A 1 -4.56 -13.69 -29.81
CA MET A 1 -5.58 -12.88 -29.12
C MET A 1 -6.11 -13.73 -27.97
N ALA A 2 -5.82 -13.34 -26.73
CA ALA A 2 -6.34 -14.07 -25.57
C ALA A 2 -7.86 -13.96 -25.56
N THR A 3 -8.54 -15.11 -25.49
CA THR A 3 -10.00 -15.18 -25.40
C THR A 3 -10.46 -14.50 -24.12
N THR A 4 -11.29 -13.47 -24.22
CA THR A 4 -11.91 -12.79 -23.08
C THR A 4 -12.64 -13.82 -22.21
N PRO A 5 -12.50 -13.78 -20.88
CA PRO A 5 -13.28 -14.62 -19.97
C PRO A 5 -14.79 -14.46 -20.26
N PRO A 6 -15.60 -15.51 -20.11
CA PRO A 6 -16.99 -15.52 -20.55
C PRO A 6 -17.88 -14.43 -19.90
N ALA A 7 -17.51 -13.88 -18.75
CA ALA A 7 -17.99 -12.61 -18.20
C ALA A 7 -17.09 -12.14 -17.03
N TYR A 8 -16.93 -10.83 -16.83
CA TYR A 8 -16.35 -10.27 -15.60
C TYR A 8 -17.43 -10.11 -14.53
N VAL A 9 -17.06 -10.25 -13.26
CA VAL A 9 -17.97 -10.06 -12.13
C VAL A 9 -18.39 -8.60 -12.06
N ARG A 10 -19.71 -8.37 -12.14
CA ARG A 10 -20.28 -7.04 -11.94
C ARG A 10 -20.38 -6.74 -10.45
N PHE A 11 -20.10 -5.49 -10.09
CA PHE A 11 -20.35 -4.99 -8.74
C PHE A 11 -21.86 -4.89 -8.50
N ALA A 12 -22.34 -5.48 -7.41
CA ALA A 12 -23.74 -5.47 -7.00
C ALA A 12 -23.84 -5.74 -5.49
N ASP A 13 -25.04 -5.57 -4.93
CA ASP A 13 -25.34 -5.94 -3.55
C ASP A 13 -24.96 -7.41 -3.30
N GLY A 14 -24.21 -7.66 -2.22
CA GLY A 14 -23.71 -9.00 -1.85
C GLY A 14 -22.30 -9.35 -2.36
N VAL A 15 -21.68 -8.49 -3.18
CA VAL A 15 -20.23 -8.58 -3.47
C VAL A 15 -19.40 -8.27 -2.23
N GLU A 16 -19.79 -7.23 -1.50
CA GLU A 16 -19.20 -6.88 -0.21
C GLU A 16 -19.97 -7.55 0.93
N GLN A 17 -19.25 -7.97 1.97
CA GLN A 17 -19.83 -8.57 3.16
C GLN A 17 -19.37 -7.79 4.39
N ILE A 18 -20.33 -7.16 5.07
CA ILE A 18 -20.08 -6.46 6.34
C ILE A 18 -19.85 -7.52 7.43
N GLN A 19 -18.73 -7.40 8.13
CA GLN A 19 -18.38 -8.34 9.19
C GLN A 19 -19.11 -8.05 10.50
N PRO A 20 -19.25 -9.04 11.40
CA PRO A 20 -19.79 -8.79 12.74
C PRO A 20 -18.97 -7.71 13.47
N ASN A 21 -19.66 -6.68 13.96
CA ASN A 21 -19.09 -5.54 14.69
C ASN A 21 -18.06 -4.72 13.87
N GLU A 22 -18.15 -4.72 12.54
CA GLU A 22 -17.20 -4.03 11.66
C GLU A 22 -17.01 -2.54 11.99
N ASP A 23 -18.11 -1.80 12.16
CA ASP A 23 -18.07 -0.38 12.55
C ASP A 23 -17.37 -0.17 13.90
N GLN A 24 -17.75 -0.95 14.91
CA GLN A 24 -17.16 -0.86 16.24
C GLN A 24 -15.65 -1.17 16.21
N LEU A 25 -15.26 -2.26 15.54
CA LEU A 25 -13.85 -2.65 15.43
C LEU A 25 -13.04 -1.61 14.65
N SER A 26 -13.64 -1.00 13.63
CA SER A 26 -13.01 0.09 12.87
C SER A 26 -12.78 1.32 13.76
N ASP A 27 -13.78 1.73 14.53
CA ASP A 27 -13.67 2.86 15.47
C ASP A 27 -12.61 2.60 16.55
N GLU A 28 -12.60 1.39 17.13
CA GLU A 28 -11.60 0.97 18.12
C GLU A 28 -10.17 0.96 17.54
N THR A 29 -10.03 0.50 16.30
CA THR A 29 -8.77 0.50 15.54
C THR A 29 -8.27 1.92 15.34
N VAL A 30 -9.10 2.81 14.81
CA VAL A 30 -8.74 4.22 14.58
C VAL A 30 -8.36 4.90 15.89
N ALA A 31 -9.09 4.63 16.98
CA ALA A 31 -8.75 5.14 18.29
C ALA A 31 -7.38 4.63 18.79
N SER A 32 -7.05 3.35 18.56
CA SER A 32 -5.74 2.77 18.86
C SER A 32 -4.63 3.42 18.05
N MET A 33 -4.80 3.54 16.73
CA MET A 33 -3.85 4.20 15.84
C MET A 33 -3.58 5.65 16.29
N ALA A 34 -4.63 6.38 16.67
CA ALA A 34 -4.49 7.74 17.20
C ALA A 34 -3.70 7.81 18.52
N ARG A 35 -3.83 6.81 19.42
CA ARG A 35 -3.02 6.74 20.65
C ARG A 35 -1.55 6.49 20.35
N VAL A 36 -1.25 5.56 19.43
CA VAL A 36 0.12 5.28 18.97
C VAL A 36 0.73 6.50 18.28
N ALA A 37 -0.01 7.18 17.41
CA ALA A 37 0.44 8.38 16.72
C ALA A 37 0.81 9.51 17.71
N ARG A 38 0.00 9.73 18.76
CA ARG A 38 0.30 10.70 19.81
C ARG A 38 1.55 10.32 20.61
N LEU A 39 1.71 9.04 20.95
CA LEU A 39 2.92 8.54 21.62
C LEU A 39 4.17 8.81 20.77
N MET A 40 4.10 8.51 19.47
CA MET A 40 5.21 8.74 18.54
C MET A 40 5.50 10.24 18.33
N PHE A 41 4.47 11.09 18.34
CA PHE A 41 4.65 12.54 18.33
C PHE A 41 5.38 13.03 19.58
N GLU A 42 4.98 12.57 20.77
CA GLU A 42 5.65 12.97 22.02
C GLU A 42 7.11 12.54 22.05
N LYS A 43 7.43 11.35 21.49
CA LYS A 43 8.79 10.82 21.39
C LYS A 43 9.66 11.57 20.36
N ASN A 44 9.14 11.78 19.16
CA ASN A 44 9.92 12.34 18.04
C ASN A 44 9.84 13.87 17.97
N ARG A 45 8.93 14.50 18.72
CA ARG A 45 8.57 15.93 18.65
C ARG A 45 8.18 16.37 17.23
N HIS A 46 7.72 15.42 16.42
CA HIS A 46 7.33 15.62 15.04
C HIS A 46 6.23 14.63 14.67
N ALA A 47 5.22 15.09 13.94
CA ALA A 47 4.16 14.23 13.46
C ALA A 47 4.67 13.47 12.23
N ILE A 48 4.65 12.15 12.31
CA ILE A 48 4.95 11.25 11.20
C ILE A 48 3.70 10.46 10.84
N ARG A 49 3.69 9.86 9.65
CA ARG A 49 2.61 8.94 9.28
C ARG A 49 2.71 7.68 10.15
N ASP A 50 1.55 7.16 10.52
CA ASP A 50 1.39 5.91 11.29
C ASP A 50 1.90 4.66 10.56
N ALA A 51 1.78 4.67 9.24
CA ALA A 51 2.40 3.75 8.31
C ALA A 51 3.00 4.56 7.15
N HIS A 52 3.93 3.95 6.44
CA HIS A 52 4.61 4.59 5.32
C HIS A 52 5.33 5.90 5.70
N ALA A 53 5.93 5.97 6.90
CA ALA A 53 6.49 7.19 7.45
C ALA A 53 7.63 7.75 6.60
N LYS A 54 8.53 6.87 6.14
CA LYS A 54 9.70 7.27 5.36
C LYS A 54 9.35 7.48 3.88
N SER A 55 9.72 8.65 3.36
CA SER A 55 9.57 9.02 1.95
C SER A 55 10.87 8.84 1.17
N HIS A 56 10.75 8.33 -0.06
CA HIS A 56 11.87 8.23 -1.01
C HIS A 56 11.75 9.19 -2.19
N GLY A 57 10.54 9.68 -2.48
CA GLY A 57 10.35 10.70 -3.51
C GLY A 57 8.91 11.18 -3.56
N ILE A 58 8.73 12.43 -4.00
CA ILE A 58 7.44 12.99 -4.40
C ILE A 58 7.63 13.46 -5.84
N LEU A 59 6.91 12.83 -6.76
CA LEU A 59 7.05 13.04 -8.19
C LEU A 59 5.81 13.74 -8.73
N ARG A 60 6.00 14.61 -9.72
CA ARG A 60 4.92 15.20 -10.50
C ARG A 60 4.96 14.61 -11.89
N GLY A 61 3.79 14.32 -12.44
CA GLY A 61 3.67 13.83 -13.81
C GLY A 61 2.27 14.02 -14.35
N GLU A 62 1.97 13.24 -15.38
CA GLU A 62 0.66 13.19 -16.03
C GLU A 62 0.20 11.73 -16.16
N LEU A 63 -1.10 11.51 -16.01
CA LEU A 63 -1.77 10.25 -16.34
C LEU A 63 -2.55 10.45 -17.64
N HIS A 64 -2.23 9.66 -18.66
CA HIS A 64 -2.91 9.68 -19.95
C HIS A 64 -3.88 8.51 -20.04
N VAL A 65 -5.18 8.77 -20.04
CA VAL A 65 -6.20 7.74 -20.29
C VAL A 65 -6.32 7.50 -21.79
N TYR A 66 -6.23 6.24 -22.22
CA TYR A 66 -6.33 5.86 -23.63
C TYR A 66 -7.73 6.14 -24.20
N SER A 67 -7.78 6.49 -25.50
CA SER A 67 -9.02 6.88 -26.20
C SER A 67 -9.90 5.71 -26.65
N ASN A 68 -9.40 4.48 -26.54
CA ASN A 68 -10.05 3.28 -27.06
C ASN A 68 -9.97 2.11 -26.07
N LEU A 69 -10.11 2.41 -24.77
CA LEU A 69 -10.25 1.35 -23.76
C LEU A 69 -11.49 0.49 -24.06
N PRO A 70 -11.39 -0.85 -23.98
CA PRO A 70 -12.56 -1.72 -24.00
C PRO A 70 -13.59 -1.29 -22.95
N GLU A 71 -14.88 -1.52 -23.21
CA GLU A 71 -15.97 -1.08 -22.33
C GLU A 71 -15.77 -1.47 -20.85
N HIS A 72 -15.25 -2.68 -20.60
CA HIS A 72 -14.99 -3.17 -19.24
C HIS A 72 -13.83 -2.45 -18.53
N LEU A 73 -12.95 -1.74 -19.26
CA LEU A 73 -11.88 -0.88 -18.74
C LEU A 73 -12.23 0.62 -18.83
N ALA A 74 -13.20 1.01 -19.65
CA ALA A 74 -13.67 2.39 -19.76
C ALA A 74 -14.67 2.73 -18.63
N GLN A 75 -14.22 2.69 -17.37
CA GLN A 75 -15.07 2.84 -16.18
C GLN A 75 -14.71 4.09 -15.36
N GLY A 76 -15.70 4.69 -14.68
CA GLY A 76 -15.48 5.85 -13.81
C GLY A 76 -14.71 6.98 -14.51
N MET A 77 -13.58 7.40 -13.92
CA MET A 77 -12.70 8.45 -14.47
C MET A 77 -11.94 8.04 -15.75
N PHE A 78 -11.96 6.75 -16.10
CA PHE A 78 -11.31 6.18 -17.28
C PHE A 78 -12.27 6.06 -18.49
N LYS A 79 -13.51 6.55 -18.37
CA LYS A 79 -14.52 6.49 -19.44
C LYS A 79 -14.12 7.21 -20.72
N GLU A 80 -13.38 8.32 -20.58
CA GLU A 80 -12.98 9.18 -21.68
C GLU A 80 -11.47 9.37 -21.68
N ALA A 81 -10.89 9.51 -22.88
CA ALA A 81 -9.50 9.93 -23.00
C ALA A 81 -9.32 11.31 -22.39
N LYS A 82 -8.42 11.40 -21.42
CA LYS A 82 -8.10 12.62 -20.71
C LYS A 82 -6.71 12.51 -20.11
N THR A 83 -6.01 13.64 -20.07
CA THR A 83 -4.76 13.78 -19.34
C THR A 83 -5.05 14.42 -17.99
N TYR A 84 -4.61 13.78 -16.92
CA TYR A 84 -4.76 14.29 -15.55
C TYR A 84 -3.38 14.62 -14.96
N PRO A 85 -3.21 15.78 -14.30
CA PRO A 85 -2.05 16.01 -13.46
C PRO A 85 -2.03 14.99 -12.30
N ILE A 86 -0.85 14.45 -12.00
CA ILE A 86 -0.68 13.49 -10.92
C ILE A 86 0.45 13.87 -9.97
N ILE A 87 0.33 13.41 -8.73
CA ILE A 87 1.40 13.40 -7.73
C ILE A 87 1.60 11.95 -7.29
N ILE A 88 2.85 11.49 -7.30
CA ILE A 88 3.24 10.17 -6.81
C ILE A 88 4.09 10.33 -5.56
N ARG A 89 3.87 9.48 -4.54
CA ARG A 89 4.75 9.36 -3.39
C ARG A 89 5.29 7.94 -3.26
N LEU A 90 6.62 7.83 -3.22
CA LEU A 90 7.34 6.58 -2.96
C LEU A 90 7.73 6.51 -1.47
N SER A 91 7.61 5.33 -0.86
CA SER A 91 7.84 5.12 0.59
C SER A 91 8.18 3.67 0.95
N THR A 92 8.59 3.42 2.19
CA THR A 92 8.61 2.10 2.83
C THR A 92 7.53 2.02 3.89
N SER A 93 6.90 0.85 4.08
CA SER A 93 5.68 0.67 4.88
C SER A 93 5.74 0.94 6.38
N PRO A 94 6.87 0.82 7.10
CA PRO A 94 6.87 1.03 8.55
C PRO A 94 6.41 2.44 8.96
N GLY A 95 5.81 2.52 10.16
CA GLY A 95 5.45 3.77 10.83
C GLY A 95 6.62 4.54 11.43
N ALA A 96 7.82 3.97 11.37
CA ALA A 96 9.06 4.60 11.82
C ALA A 96 9.95 4.98 10.63
N ILE A 97 10.82 5.97 10.82
CA ILE A 97 11.83 6.36 9.83
C ILE A 97 13.09 5.52 10.07
N GLU A 98 13.14 4.36 9.42
CA GLU A 98 14.23 3.39 9.58
C GLU A 98 15.25 3.46 8.44
N PRO A 99 16.51 3.01 8.62
CA PRO A 99 17.47 2.87 7.53
C PRO A 99 16.96 1.96 6.41
N ASP A 100 17.33 2.26 5.15
CA ASP A 100 16.89 1.48 3.98
C ASP A 100 17.40 0.03 3.96
N SER A 101 18.39 -0.29 4.80
CA SER A 101 18.86 -1.66 5.04
C SER A 101 17.85 -2.55 5.74
N GLN A 102 16.79 -2.01 6.35
CA GLN A 102 15.70 -2.81 6.91
C GLN A 102 14.74 -3.25 5.80
N PRO A 103 14.52 -4.56 5.61
CA PRO A 103 13.55 -5.07 4.65
C PRO A 103 12.14 -4.52 4.96
N ALA A 104 11.47 -4.05 3.91
CA ALA A 104 10.14 -3.47 4.04
C ALA A 104 9.40 -3.53 2.70
N VAL A 105 8.08 -3.67 2.80
CA VAL A 105 7.16 -3.38 1.70
C VAL A 105 7.38 -1.94 1.24
N LYS A 106 7.38 -1.72 -0.07
CA LYS A 106 7.52 -0.43 -0.74
C LYS A 106 6.15 0.07 -1.15
N GLY A 107 5.89 1.35 -0.94
CA GLY A 107 4.63 2.01 -1.28
C GLY A 107 4.75 2.93 -2.49
N PHE A 108 3.69 2.93 -3.30
CA PHE A 108 3.44 3.85 -4.41
C PHE A 108 2.04 4.44 -4.22
N ALA A 109 1.96 5.66 -3.71
CA ALA A 109 0.69 6.37 -3.61
C ALA A 109 0.54 7.30 -4.81
N LEU A 110 -0.53 7.12 -5.59
CA LEU A 110 -0.87 7.90 -6.77
C LEU A 110 -2.05 8.80 -6.43
N LYS A 111 -1.87 10.12 -6.51
CA LYS A 111 -2.95 11.12 -6.45
C LYS A 111 -3.21 11.67 -7.84
N ILE A 112 -4.45 11.59 -8.28
CA ILE A 112 -4.91 12.09 -9.58
C ILE A 112 -5.77 13.33 -9.33
N ILE A 113 -5.44 14.44 -10.00
CA ILE A 113 -6.06 15.75 -9.79
C ILE A 113 -7.00 16.09 -10.95
N GLY A 114 -8.15 16.69 -10.65
CA GLY A 114 -9.18 17.03 -11.62
C GLY A 114 -10.18 15.90 -11.88
N VAL A 115 -10.29 14.94 -10.96
CA VAL A 115 -11.26 13.84 -11.04
C VAL A 115 -12.57 14.28 -10.42
N GLU A 116 -13.55 14.55 -11.28
CA GLU A 116 -14.89 14.98 -10.89
C GLU A 116 -15.74 13.83 -10.30
N GLY A 117 -16.94 14.16 -9.84
CA GLY A 117 -17.90 13.22 -9.26
C GLY A 117 -17.79 13.08 -7.75
N LYS A 118 -18.94 12.79 -7.12
CA LYS A 118 -19.08 12.71 -5.66
C LYS A 118 -18.15 11.66 -5.06
N LYS A 119 -17.38 12.05 -4.04
CA LYS A 119 -16.48 11.15 -3.31
C LYS A 119 -17.21 10.40 -2.20
N PHE A 120 -16.58 9.31 -1.77
CA PHE A 120 -17.12 8.46 -0.71
C PHE A 120 -17.09 9.14 0.66
N LEU A 121 -15.96 9.79 0.98
CA LEU A 121 -15.78 10.49 2.25
C LEU A 121 -16.67 11.75 2.32
N PRO A 122 -17.58 11.87 3.31
CA PRO A 122 -18.48 13.02 3.41
C PRO A 122 -17.76 14.37 3.48
N GLU A 123 -16.65 14.45 4.19
CA GLU A 123 -15.83 15.65 4.38
C GLU A 123 -15.06 16.06 3.11
N GLU A 124 -14.87 15.13 2.17
CA GLU A 124 -14.21 15.35 0.88
C GLU A 124 -15.17 15.10 -0.30
N ALA A 125 -16.49 15.17 -0.07
CA ALA A 125 -17.50 14.78 -1.05
C ALA A 125 -17.36 15.51 -2.41
N ASP A 126 -16.89 16.76 -2.38
CA ASP A 126 -16.66 17.62 -3.55
C ASP A 126 -15.18 17.76 -3.93
N ALA A 127 -14.28 16.98 -3.30
CA ALA A 127 -12.87 16.99 -3.67
C ALA A 127 -12.69 16.58 -5.13
N LEU A 128 -11.77 17.23 -5.85
CA LEU A 128 -11.51 16.95 -7.26
C LEU A 128 -10.32 15.99 -7.43
N THR A 129 -10.17 15.03 -6.53
CA THR A 129 -9.06 14.08 -6.55
C THR A 129 -9.52 12.63 -6.45
N GLN A 130 -8.71 11.71 -6.98
CA GLN A 130 -8.81 10.29 -6.74
C GLN A 130 -7.43 9.76 -6.38
N ASP A 131 -7.34 9.00 -5.30
CA ASP A 131 -6.09 8.39 -4.87
C ASP A 131 -6.12 6.88 -5.06
N PHE A 132 -4.99 6.30 -5.47
CA PHE A 132 -4.73 4.87 -5.42
C PHE A 132 -3.52 4.65 -4.51
N LEU A 133 -3.76 3.97 -3.39
CA LEU A 133 -2.72 3.58 -2.43
C LEU A 133 -2.29 2.16 -2.78
N MET A 134 -1.03 2.00 -3.18
CA MET A 134 -0.51 0.73 -3.68
C MET A 134 0.80 0.37 -3.00
N VAL A 135 1.10 -0.92 -2.95
CA VAL A 135 2.36 -1.46 -2.42
C VAL A 135 2.92 -2.56 -3.32
N ASN A 136 4.21 -2.87 -3.22
CA ASN A 136 4.85 -3.94 -4.00
C ASN A 136 4.64 -5.35 -3.39
N ASP A 137 3.40 -5.61 -2.99
CA ASP A 137 2.94 -6.92 -2.57
C ASP A 137 1.61 -7.22 -3.29
N THR A 138 1.18 -8.47 -3.21
CA THR A 138 -0.01 -9.01 -3.88
C THR A 138 -1.05 -9.51 -2.90
N ILE A 139 -0.66 -9.71 -1.64
CA ILE A 139 -1.52 -10.25 -0.58
C ILE A 139 -1.51 -9.29 0.60
N ILE A 140 -2.70 -8.97 1.11
CA ILE A 140 -2.81 -8.25 2.37
C ILE A 140 -2.59 -9.24 3.53
N PRO A 141 -1.70 -8.96 4.50
CA PRO A 141 -1.43 -9.88 5.62
C PRO A 141 -2.63 -10.08 6.54
N THR A 142 -3.57 -9.13 6.54
CA THR A 142 -4.82 -9.16 7.31
C THR A 142 -5.98 -9.08 6.31
N GLY A 143 -6.75 -10.16 6.18
CA GLY A 143 -7.84 -10.25 5.20
C GLY A 143 -9.17 -9.66 5.66
N ASP A 144 -9.23 -9.18 6.90
CA ASP A 144 -10.48 -8.83 7.57
C ASP A 144 -10.26 -7.80 8.71
N VAL A 145 -11.32 -7.08 9.10
CA VAL A 145 -11.24 -5.98 10.09
C VAL A 145 -10.85 -6.48 11.48
N LYS A 146 -11.27 -7.68 11.88
CA LYS A 146 -10.99 -8.27 13.19
C LYS A 146 -9.53 -8.68 13.33
N SER A 147 -8.93 -9.18 12.25
CA SER A 147 -7.52 -9.52 12.16
C SER A 147 -6.65 -8.26 12.17
N TYR A 148 -7.08 -7.19 11.49
CA TYR A 148 -6.39 -5.89 11.49
C TYR A 148 -6.44 -5.22 12.86
N HIS A 149 -7.65 -4.94 13.36
CA HIS A 149 -8.07 -5.33 14.70
C HIS A 149 -6.99 -5.62 15.76
N ASP A 150 -6.85 -6.93 15.97
CA ASP A 150 -5.95 -7.54 16.93
C ASP A 150 -4.47 -7.24 16.64
N MET A 151 -4.10 -7.08 15.36
CA MET A 151 -2.74 -6.68 14.99
C MET A 151 -2.42 -5.27 15.50
N GLN A 152 -3.34 -4.33 15.31
CA GLN A 152 -3.18 -2.95 15.77
C GLN A 152 -3.08 -2.87 17.30
N LEU A 153 -3.92 -3.61 18.05
CA LEU A 153 -3.80 -3.68 19.51
C LEU A 153 -2.45 -4.27 19.97
N ARG A 154 -1.88 -5.24 19.24
CA ARG A 154 -0.54 -5.75 19.51
C ARG A 154 0.52 -4.67 19.28
N ILE A 155 0.43 -3.90 18.18
CA ILE A 155 1.33 -2.78 17.88
C ILE A 155 1.26 -1.74 19.01
N GLU A 156 0.07 -1.34 19.43
CA GLU A 156 -0.12 -0.39 20.53
C GLU A 156 0.52 -0.90 21.83
N LYS A 157 0.24 -2.15 22.22
CA LYS A 157 0.83 -2.75 23.41
C LYS A 157 2.36 -2.74 23.37
N LEU A 158 2.95 -3.07 22.22
CA LEU A 158 4.40 -3.08 22.04
C LEU A 158 4.98 -1.65 22.07
N ALA A 159 4.28 -0.66 21.52
CA ALA A 159 4.72 0.74 21.53
C ALA A 159 4.83 1.31 22.96
N HIS A 160 3.99 0.82 23.88
CA HIS A 160 4.06 1.13 25.31
C HIS A 160 5.06 0.26 26.10
N GLY A 161 5.73 -0.69 25.44
CA GLY A 161 6.75 -1.54 26.06
C GLY A 161 8.09 -0.81 26.30
N PRO A 162 9.02 -1.43 27.05
CA PRO A 162 10.39 -0.92 27.22
C PRO A 162 11.09 -0.66 25.86
N GLU A 163 12.05 0.26 25.79
CA GLU A 163 12.70 0.67 24.52
C GLU A 163 13.28 -0.49 23.68
N ILE A 164 13.73 -1.56 24.34
CA ILE A 164 14.25 -2.77 23.70
C ILE A 164 13.17 -3.55 22.93
N VAL A 165 11.91 -3.44 23.36
CA VAL A 165 10.73 -4.03 22.69
C VAL A 165 10.25 -3.12 21.56
N GLN A 166 10.42 -1.79 21.70
CA GLN A 166 10.06 -0.83 20.65
C GLN A 166 10.96 -0.95 19.41
N THR A 167 12.25 -1.25 19.58
CA THR A 167 13.16 -1.49 18.44
C THR A 167 12.83 -2.77 17.66
N ALA A 168 12.08 -3.70 18.24
CA ALA A 168 11.56 -4.87 17.54
C ALA A 168 10.37 -4.56 16.61
N ILE A 169 9.59 -3.51 16.91
CA ILE A 169 8.49 -3.00 16.05
C ILE A 169 9.06 -2.39 14.76
N ASN A 170 10.20 -1.74 14.86
CA ASN A 170 10.79 -0.95 13.78
C ASN A 170 11.49 -1.79 12.71
N LYS A 171 12.04 -2.95 13.07
CA LYS A 171 12.77 -3.83 12.12
C LYS A 171 11.87 -4.71 11.27
N VAL A 172 10.55 -4.54 11.40
CA VAL A 172 9.61 -5.61 11.15
C VAL A 172 8.23 -5.02 10.83
N GLY A 173 7.95 -4.81 9.54
CA GLY A 173 6.56 -4.83 9.08
C GLY A 173 6.07 -6.26 9.21
N VAL A 174 5.52 -6.62 10.38
CA VAL A 174 4.92 -7.94 10.66
C VAL A 174 5.87 -9.16 10.48
N LEU A 175 6.76 -9.39 11.43
CA LEU A 175 7.42 -10.64 11.79
C LEU A 175 7.01 -10.82 13.24
N ALA A 176 6.04 -11.70 13.44
CA ALA A 176 5.74 -12.22 14.75
C ALA A 176 6.97 -12.88 15.42
N ASP A 177 8.01 -13.24 14.66
CA ASP A 177 9.05 -14.15 15.14
C ASP A 177 10.04 -13.52 16.15
N LYS A 178 10.52 -12.29 15.94
CA LYS A 178 11.48 -11.69 16.90
C LYS A 178 10.86 -11.20 18.20
N ALA A 179 9.57 -10.85 18.17
CA ALA A 179 8.84 -10.56 19.40
C ALA A 179 8.49 -11.86 20.17
N LEU A 180 8.35 -12.99 19.46
CA LEU A 180 8.18 -14.31 20.09
C LEU A 180 9.46 -14.81 20.75
N GLU A 181 10.63 -14.65 20.12
CA GLU A 181 11.92 -15.09 20.71
C GLU A 181 12.21 -14.39 22.06
N LEU A 182 11.86 -13.10 22.20
CA LEU A 182 11.99 -12.38 23.48
C LEU A 182 10.96 -12.81 24.55
N LEU A 183 9.87 -13.50 24.16
CA LEU A 183 8.89 -14.09 25.07
C LEU A 183 9.22 -15.54 25.44
N GLU A 184 10.13 -16.20 24.72
CA GLU A 184 10.62 -17.54 25.07
C GLU A 184 11.41 -17.53 26.38
N ASP A 185 12.17 -16.47 26.65
CA ASP A 185 12.91 -16.26 27.91
C ASP A 185 11.99 -15.98 29.13
N VAL A 186 10.68 -15.81 28.92
CA VAL A 186 9.70 -15.51 29.98
C VAL A 186 8.55 -16.53 30.05
N GLY A 187 8.63 -17.64 29.33
CA GLY A 187 7.70 -18.77 29.44
C GLY A 187 6.30 -18.56 28.83
N GLY A 188 6.17 -17.72 27.80
CA GLY A 188 4.91 -17.51 27.09
C GLY A 188 4.51 -18.67 26.15
N PRO A 189 3.21 -18.89 25.87
CA PRO A 189 2.76 -19.96 24.98
C PRO A 189 3.16 -19.71 23.52
N LYS A 190 3.62 -20.78 22.83
CA LYS A 190 3.92 -20.78 21.39
C LYS A 190 2.64 -20.57 20.59
N GLN A 191 2.46 -19.39 20.01
CA GLN A 191 1.51 -19.20 18.91
C GLN A 191 2.29 -19.13 17.61
N GLU A 192 2.17 -20.16 16.78
CA GLU A 192 2.60 -20.09 15.38
C GLU A 192 1.72 -19.06 14.67
N VAL A 193 2.20 -17.83 14.59
CA VAL A 193 1.63 -16.85 13.66
C VAL A 193 2.25 -17.18 12.31
N LYS A 194 1.51 -17.87 11.44
CA LYS A 194 1.90 -18.01 10.03
C LYS A 194 1.97 -16.62 9.40
N MET A 195 3.13 -16.01 9.43
CA MET A 195 3.37 -14.77 8.71
C MET A 195 3.52 -15.07 7.23
N VAL A 196 2.50 -14.75 6.44
CA VAL A 196 2.53 -14.77 4.97
C VAL A 196 3.04 -13.43 4.46
N VAL A 197 4.16 -12.93 5.00
CA VAL A 197 4.87 -11.79 4.42
C VAL A 197 6.18 -12.36 3.93
N GLN A 198 6.28 -12.57 2.62
CA GLN A 198 7.53 -13.02 2.01
C GLN A 198 8.61 -11.99 2.31
N ALA A 199 9.86 -12.44 2.51
CA ALA A 199 10.98 -11.53 2.63
C ALA A 199 11.01 -10.62 1.39
N HIS A 200 10.79 -9.31 1.58
CA HIS A 200 10.83 -8.37 0.47
C HIS A 200 12.30 -8.11 0.13
N PRO A 201 12.78 -8.54 -1.05
CA PRO A 201 14.13 -8.23 -1.47
C PRO A 201 14.29 -6.71 -1.58
N ASN A 202 15.53 -6.24 -1.40
CA ASN A 202 15.87 -4.83 -1.56
C ASN A 202 16.00 -4.47 -3.05
N ASN A 203 14.96 -4.75 -3.81
CA ASN A 203 14.89 -4.44 -5.22
C ASN A 203 14.85 -2.93 -5.48
N HIS A 204 15.16 -2.57 -6.71
CA HIS A 204 15.09 -1.22 -7.22
C HIS A 204 13.65 -0.76 -7.32
N ILE A 205 13.25 0.17 -6.45
CA ILE A 205 11.83 0.55 -6.28
C ILE A 205 11.17 1.10 -7.56
N LEU A 206 11.92 1.74 -8.47
CA LEU A 206 11.36 2.20 -9.74
C LEU A 206 11.04 1.06 -10.73
N GLY A 207 11.58 -0.14 -10.51
CA GLY A 207 11.31 -1.34 -11.31
C GLY A 207 10.24 -2.25 -10.71
N GLU A 208 9.65 -1.89 -9.59
CA GLU A 208 8.64 -2.69 -8.90
C GLU A 208 7.25 -2.51 -9.51
N THR A 209 6.44 -3.57 -9.42
CA THR A 209 5.00 -3.48 -9.66
C THR A 209 4.30 -3.25 -8.32
N TYR A 210 3.39 -2.29 -8.27
CA TYR A 210 2.62 -1.98 -7.06
C TYR A 210 1.14 -2.29 -7.28
N THR A 211 0.45 -2.79 -6.26
CA THR A 211 -0.97 -3.15 -6.33
C THR A 211 -1.76 -2.58 -5.15
N THR A 212 -3.07 -2.42 -5.31
CA THR A 212 -3.97 -2.00 -4.22
C THR A 212 -4.15 -3.07 -3.13
N LEU A 213 -3.60 -4.27 -3.30
CA LEU A 213 -3.85 -5.50 -2.54
C LEU A 213 -5.31 -5.95 -2.55
N GLY A 214 -6.18 -5.14 -1.97
CA GLY A 214 -7.63 -5.31 -1.96
C GLY A 214 -8.25 -5.04 -3.32
N ALA A 215 -9.34 -5.76 -3.59
CA ALA A 215 -10.22 -5.44 -4.69
C ALA A 215 -11.07 -4.22 -4.32
N ILE A 216 -11.37 -3.40 -5.32
CA ILE A 216 -12.21 -2.21 -5.21
C ILE A 216 -13.32 -2.27 -6.24
N ARG A 217 -14.38 -1.50 -6.01
CA ARG A 217 -15.37 -1.21 -7.04
C ARG A 217 -14.71 -0.43 -8.18
N TYR A 218 -14.86 -0.93 -9.39
CA TYR A 218 -14.35 -0.35 -10.63
C TYR A 218 -15.50 -0.11 -11.61
N GLY A 219 -16.22 1.00 -11.38
CA GLY A 219 -17.47 1.29 -12.08
C GLY A 219 -18.50 0.18 -11.86
N ASP A 220 -18.81 -0.54 -12.93
CA ASP A 220 -19.73 -1.67 -12.93
C ASP A 220 -19.09 -3.01 -12.55
N TYR A 221 -17.77 -3.06 -12.33
CA TYR A 221 -17.01 -4.28 -12.10
C TYR A 221 -16.26 -4.27 -10.77
N VAL A 222 -15.64 -5.39 -10.43
CA VAL A 222 -14.71 -5.54 -9.30
C VAL A 222 -13.29 -5.68 -9.85
N ALA A 223 -12.33 -4.91 -9.33
CA ALA A 223 -10.96 -4.94 -9.83
C ALA A 223 -9.92 -4.76 -8.73
N LYS A 224 -8.73 -5.33 -8.93
CA LYS A 224 -7.50 -4.84 -8.30
C LYS A 224 -6.79 -3.89 -9.25
N ILE A 225 -6.28 -2.78 -8.75
CA ILE A 225 -5.52 -1.82 -9.55
C ILE A 225 -4.03 -2.04 -9.30
N SER A 226 -3.22 -1.93 -10.34
CA SER A 226 -1.77 -1.98 -10.22
C SER A 226 -1.08 -0.97 -11.12
N VAL A 227 0.14 -0.60 -10.75
CA VAL A 227 1.04 0.19 -11.59
C VAL A 227 2.32 -0.59 -11.84
N ALA A 228 2.79 -0.63 -13.08
CA ALA A 228 4.00 -1.37 -13.46
C ALA A 228 4.90 -0.58 -14.42
N PRO A 229 6.22 -0.84 -14.41
CA PRO A 229 7.18 -0.27 -15.36
C PRO A 229 6.74 -0.39 -16.83
N LEU A 230 6.76 0.72 -17.56
CA LEU A 230 6.48 0.75 -19.01
C LEU A 230 7.71 1.18 -19.82
N SER A 231 8.41 2.26 -19.44
CA SER A 231 9.59 2.72 -20.18
C SER A 231 10.76 1.75 -20.07
N GLU A 232 11.58 1.64 -21.11
CA GLU A 232 12.71 0.69 -21.19
C GLU A 232 13.67 0.84 -20.00
N ASN A 233 13.95 2.08 -19.58
CA ASN A 233 14.82 2.38 -18.46
C ASN A 233 14.27 1.86 -17.12
N LEU A 234 12.95 1.78 -16.94
CA LEU A 234 12.31 1.22 -15.75
C LEU A 234 12.17 -0.30 -15.84
N GLN A 235 11.81 -0.82 -17.01
CA GLN A 235 11.75 -2.28 -17.23
C GLN A 235 13.12 -2.93 -17.00
N ALA A 236 14.20 -2.26 -17.38
CA ALA A 236 15.56 -2.69 -17.11
C ALA A 236 15.92 -2.73 -15.61
N LEU A 237 15.11 -2.15 -14.72
CA LEU A 237 15.31 -2.15 -13.27
C LEU A 237 14.49 -3.24 -12.56
N ALA A 238 13.54 -3.88 -13.24
CA ALA A 238 12.70 -4.90 -12.66
C ALA A 238 13.53 -6.07 -12.09
N GLY A 239 13.31 -6.39 -10.81
CA GLY A 239 14.02 -7.46 -10.10
C GLY A 239 15.51 -7.20 -9.83
N LYS A 240 16.04 -6.01 -10.15
CA LYS A 240 17.43 -5.66 -9.80
C LYS A 240 17.52 -5.30 -8.33
N GLU A 241 18.44 -5.91 -7.62
CA GLU A 241 18.77 -5.53 -6.25
C GLU A 241 19.46 -4.16 -6.20
N MET A 242 19.27 -3.45 -5.09
CA MET A 242 19.96 -2.22 -4.76
C MET A 242 20.88 -2.42 -3.55
N ASP A 243 22.03 -1.72 -3.59
CA ASP A 243 22.80 -1.48 -2.38
C ASP A 243 22.04 -0.49 -1.49
N VAL A 244 21.66 -0.97 -0.30
CA VAL A 244 20.92 -0.20 0.72
C VAL A 244 21.73 -0.05 2.01
N SER A 245 23.06 -0.14 1.91
CA SER A 245 23.97 0.10 3.03
C SER A 245 23.82 1.50 3.61
N GLU A 246 23.60 2.50 2.75
CA GLU A 246 23.32 3.87 3.17
C GLU A 246 21.89 4.04 3.69
N PRO A 247 21.68 4.73 4.84
CA PRO A 247 20.36 4.87 5.42
C PRO A 247 19.31 5.51 4.52
N GLY A 248 19.70 6.29 3.51
CA GLY A 248 18.81 6.97 2.55
C GLY A 248 18.95 6.50 1.10
N ALA A 249 19.53 5.32 0.87
CA ALA A 249 19.87 4.81 -0.47
C ALA A 249 18.72 4.93 -1.50
N TYR A 250 17.48 4.61 -1.12
CA TYR A 250 16.34 4.73 -2.03
C TYR A 250 16.01 6.17 -2.38
N ARG A 251 16.10 7.10 -1.43
CA ARG A 251 15.87 8.53 -1.70
C ARG A 251 16.92 9.05 -2.66
N ASP A 252 18.18 8.75 -2.39
CA ASP A 252 19.31 9.27 -3.16
C ASP A 252 19.27 8.72 -4.59
N MET A 253 19.01 7.42 -4.74
CA MET A 253 18.75 6.80 -6.04
C MET A 253 17.60 7.47 -6.80
N VAL A 254 16.44 7.69 -6.16
CA VAL A 254 15.28 8.32 -6.82
C VAL A 254 15.62 9.73 -7.29
N VAL A 255 16.28 10.51 -6.44
CA VAL A 255 16.69 11.88 -6.76
C VAL A 255 17.66 11.87 -7.94
N ASP A 256 18.68 11.01 -7.93
CA ASP A 256 19.67 10.95 -8.99
C ASP A 256 19.10 10.47 -10.32
N PHE A 257 18.18 9.50 -10.29
CA PHE A 257 17.46 9.03 -11.48
C PHE A 257 16.68 10.18 -12.14
N PHE A 258 15.80 10.84 -11.39
CA PHE A 258 14.89 11.87 -11.93
C PHE A 258 15.57 13.21 -12.22
N ARG A 259 16.84 13.41 -11.85
CA ARG A 259 17.64 14.55 -12.33
C ARG A 259 17.89 14.53 -13.83
N THR A 260 17.91 13.34 -14.44
CA THR A 260 18.32 13.17 -15.85
C THR A 260 17.39 12.30 -16.68
N GLN A 261 16.47 11.56 -16.05
CA GLN A 261 15.59 10.60 -16.71
C GLN A 261 14.11 10.92 -16.44
N GLY A 262 13.28 10.61 -17.43
CA GLY A 262 11.84 10.44 -17.26
C GLY A 262 11.49 8.99 -16.92
N ALA A 263 10.24 8.76 -16.53
CA ALA A 263 9.73 7.44 -16.22
C ALA A 263 8.29 7.30 -16.72
N GLU A 264 7.99 6.17 -17.35
CA GLU A 264 6.62 5.81 -17.72
C GLU A 264 6.22 4.52 -16.99
N TYR A 265 5.00 4.53 -16.45
CA TYR A 265 4.37 3.37 -15.84
C TYR A 265 3.00 3.15 -16.47
N GLU A 266 2.58 1.90 -16.52
CA GLU A 266 1.25 1.49 -16.95
C GLU A 266 0.34 1.32 -15.73
N LEU A 267 -0.79 2.05 -15.70
CA LEU A 267 -1.86 1.83 -14.73
C LEU A 267 -2.84 0.79 -15.27
N ARG A 268 -2.97 -0.33 -14.55
CA ARG A 268 -3.69 -1.53 -15.02
C ARG A 268 -4.83 -1.88 -14.07
N ALA A 269 -5.92 -2.39 -14.61
CA ALA A 269 -7.00 -3.00 -13.85
C ALA A 269 -7.05 -4.51 -14.12
N GLN A 270 -6.99 -5.31 -13.05
CA GLN A 270 -7.23 -6.74 -13.08
C GLN A 270 -8.68 -7.00 -12.66
N LEU A 271 -9.55 -7.32 -13.62
CA LEU A 271 -10.97 -7.55 -13.37
C LEU A 271 -11.22 -8.95 -12.79
N CYS A 272 -12.11 -9.02 -11.81
CA CYS A 272 -12.54 -10.26 -11.19
C CYS A 272 -13.37 -11.12 -12.16
N THR A 273 -13.11 -12.42 -12.20
CA THR A 273 -13.86 -13.39 -13.01
C THR A 273 -14.67 -14.37 -12.16
N ASP A 274 -14.32 -14.55 -10.89
CA ASP A 274 -15.03 -15.39 -9.93
C ASP A 274 -14.72 -14.91 -8.50
N LEU A 275 -15.77 -14.64 -7.70
CA LEU A 275 -15.64 -14.21 -6.30
C LEU A 275 -15.11 -15.32 -5.38
N LYS A 276 -15.22 -16.59 -5.77
CA LYS A 276 -14.76 -17.73 -4.96
C LYS A 276 -13.27 -17.96 -5.05
N THR A 277 -12.64 -17.51 -6.14
CA THR A 277 -11.22 -17.76 -6.43
C THR A 277 -10.43 -16.46 -6.61
N MET A 278 -10.96 -15.33 -6.12
CA MET A 278 -10.35 -14.00 -6.24
C MET A 278 -9.15 -13.79 -5.32
#